data_AF-A0A8T0RG98-F1
#
_entry.id   AF-A0A8T0RG98-F1
#
_cell.length_a   1.000
_cell.length_b   1.000
_cell.length_c   1.000
_cell.angle_alpha   90.00
_cell.angle_beta   90.00
_cell.angle_gamma   90.00
#
_symmetry.space_group_name_H-M   'P 1'
#
loop_
_entity.id
_entity.type
_entity.pdbx_description
1 polymer ?
#
loop_
_entity_poly.entity_id
_entity_poly.type
_entity_poly.pdbx_seq_one_letter_code
_entity_poly.pdbx_strand_id
1 'polypeptide(L)' 'MTERDEFLADVRLRLEQAQAVYKRHYDKGHWELRFAVGDWVWLRLHQRTASSLKTPTAGKLKPRYYGPYRIIAVVNEVA' A
#
# COMPACT_ATOMS: atom_id res chain seq x y z
N MET A 1 1.66 -43.10 -5.81
CA MET A 1 2.37 -41.93 -5.26
C MET A 1 2.55 -40.85 -6.32
N THR A 2 2.88 -41.21 -7.56
CA THR A 2 2.98 -40.32 -8.73
C THR A 2 1.76 -39.43 -9.00
N GLU A 3 0.55 -39.99 -8.97
CA GLU A 3 -0.69 -39.24 -9.26
C GLU A 3 -0.95 -38.07 -8.27
N ARG A 4 -0.53 -38.24 -7.01
CA ARG A 4 -0.64 -37.18 -6.00
C ARG A 4 0.36 -36.05 -6.24
N ASP A 5 1.57 -36.40 -6.66
CA ASP A 5 2.62 -35.41 -6.94
C ASP A 5 2.29 -34.62 -8.21
N GLU A 6 1.74 -35.27 -9.23
CA GLU A 6 1.22 -34.63 -10.44
C GLU A 6 0.08 -33.65 -10.13
N PHE A 7 -0.85 -34.05 -9.25
CA PHE A 7 -1.93 -33.17 -8.80
C PHE A 7 -1.41 -31.94 -8.05
N LEU A 8 -0.44 -32.12 -7.14
CA LEU A 8 0.16 -31.01 -6.41
C LEU A 8 0.95 -30.07 -7.33
N ALA A 9 1.61 -30.61 -8.36
CA ALA A 9 2.30 -29.81 -9.37
C ALA A 9 1.32 -28.93 -10.17
N ASP A 10 0.18 -29.48 -10.59
CA ASP A 10 -0.87 -28.73 -11.30
C ASP A 10 -1.47 -27.62 -10.41
N VAL A 11 -1.76 -27.92 -9.14
CA VAL A 11 -2.25 -26.92 -8.19
C VAL A 11 -1.25 -25.78 -8.02
N ARG A 12 0.05 -26.09 -7.89
CA ARG A 12 1.08 -25.06 -7.75
C ARG A 12 1.19 -24.18 -8.98
N LEU A 13 1.16 -24.78 -10.18
CA LEU A 13 1.19 -24.05 -11.45
C LEU A 13 0.03 -23.06 -11.56
N ARG A 14 -1.18 -23.48 -11.21
CA ARG A 14 -2.37 -22.60 -11.25
C ARG A 14 -2.28 -21.46 -10.24
N LEU A 15 -1.73 -21.70 -9.06
CA LEU A 15 -1.49 -20.65 -8.06
C LEU A 15 -0.46 -19.63 -8.55
N GLU A 16 0.63 -20.08 -9.15
CA GLU A 16 1.66 -19.20 -9.73
C GLU A 16 1.08 -18.34 -10.87
N GLN A 17 0.26 -18.94 -11.73
CA GLN A 17 -0.45 -18.22 -12.79
C GLN A 17 -1.38 -17.15 -12.21
N ALA A 18 -2.17 -17.49 -11.18
CA ALA A 18 -3.05 -16.54 -10.51
C ALA A 18 -2.24 -15.39 -9.89
N GLN A 19 -1.14 -15.68 -9.18
CA GLN A 19 -0.26 -14.66 -8.61
C GLN A 19 0.33 -13.74 -9.69
N ALA A 20 0.75 -14.29 -10.83
CA ALA A 20 1.28 -13.49 -11.93
C ALA A 20 0.22 -12.54 -12.52
N VAL A 21 -1.03 -12.99 -12.64
CA VAL A 21 -2.14 -12.14 -13.09
C VAL A 21 -2.39 -11.01 -12.10
N TYR A 22 -2.51 -11.32 -10.81
CA TYR A 22 -2.71 -10.29 -9.78
C TYR A 22 -1.56 -9.28 -9.72
N LYS A 23 -0.31 -9.76 -9.83
CA LYS A 23 0.87 -8.91 -9.87
C LYS A 23 0.82 -7.95 -11.06
N ARG A 24 0.50 -8.43 -12.27
CA ARG A 24 0.35 -7.55 -13.45
C ARG A 24 -0.71 -6.48 -13.26
N HIS A 25 -1.84 -6.81 -12.63
CA HIS A 25 -2.89 -5.85 -12.34
C HIS A 25 -2.46 -4.80 -11.31
N TYR A 26 -1.70 -5.22 -10.29
CA TYR A 26 -1.12 -4.33 -9.29
C TYR A 26 -0.10 -3.38 -9.95
N ASP A 27 0.91 -3.94 -10.61
CA ASP A 27 2.00 -3.20 -11.25
C ASP A 27 1.50 -2.18 -12.29
N LYS A 28 0.38 -2.47 -12.97
CA LYS A 28 -0.21 -1.56 -13.98
C LYS A 28 -0.58 -0.19 -13.43
N GLY A 29 -1.04 -0.12 -12.17
CA GLY A 29 -1.45 1.12 -11.52
C GLY A 29 -0.45 1.63 -10.47
N HIS A 30 0.59 0.85 -10.22
CA HIS A 30 1.59 1.15 -9.22
C HIS A 30 2.67 2.05 -9.81
N TRP A 31 3.10 3.02 -9.02
CA TRP A 31 4.18 3.94 -9.39
C TRP A 31 5.18 3.95 -8.26
N GLU A 32 6.46 3.91 -8.63
CA GLU A 32 7.53 3.86 -7.65
C GLU A 32 7.63 5.21 -6.94
N LEU A 33 7.31 5.23 -5.64
CA LEU A 33 7.36 6.42 -4.80
C LEU A 33 8.41 6.23 -3.72
N ARG A 34 9.56 6.88 -3.90
CA ARG A 34 10.62 6.92 -2.89
C ARG A 34 10.52 8.20 -2.08
N PHE A 35 10.75 8.07 -0.79
CA PHE A 35 10.77 9.19 0.14
C PHE A 35 12.16 9.35 0.75
N ALA A 36 12.61 10.57 0.93
CA ALA A 36 13.83 10.90 1.65
C ALA A 36 13.53 11.58 2.99
N VAL A 37 14.44 11.42 3.95
CA VAL A 37 14.40 12.21 5.18
C VAL A 37 14.57 13.68 4.82
N GLY A 38 13.65 14.50 5.28
CA GLY A 38 13.60 15.93 4.99
C GLY A 38 12.58 16.35 3.94
N ASP A 39 11.99 15.42 3.19
CA ASP A 39 10.92 15.72 2.24
C ASP A 39 9.66 16.21 2.95
N TRP A 40 8.91 17.07 2.26
CA TRP A 40 7.61 17.57 2.71
C TRP A 40 6.48 16.82 2.03
N VAL A 41 5.62 16.20 2.83
CA VAL A 41 4.52 15.36 2.36
C VAL A 41 3.20 15.74 2.99
N TRP A 42 2.12 15.46 2.27
CA TRP A 42 0.76 15.58 2.77
C TRP A 42 0.26 14.24 3.30
N LEU A 43 -0.26 14.22 4.54
CA LEU A 43 -0.74 12.99 5.15
C LEU A 43 -2.20 12.72 4.76
N ARG A 44 -2.51 11.52 4.24
CA ARG A 44 -3.88 11.06 4.00
C ARG A 44 -4.29 10.03 5.07
N LEU A 45 -5.40 10.29 5.77
CA LEU A 45 -5.95 9.39 6.78
C LEU A 45 -7.26 8.76 6.27
N HIS A 46 -7.35 7.43 6.29
CA HIS A 46 -8.50 6.71 5.74
C HIS A 46 -9.63 6.52 6.76
N GLN A 47 -9.31 6.06 7.99
CA GLN A 47 -10.33 5.48 8.88
C GLN A 47 -10.67 6.35 10.11
N ARG A 48 -9.72 7.12 10.66
CA ARG A 48 -9.93 7.94 11.86
C ARG A 48 -9.11 9.22 11.80
N THR A 49 -9.67 10.32 12.32
CA THR A 49 -8.88 11.47 12.75
C THR A 49 -8.01 11.01 13.91
N ALA A 50 -6.69 11.04 13.75
CA ALA A 50 -5.79 10.74 14.87
C ALA A 50 -6.03 11.79 15.97
N SER A 51 -6.20 11.36 17.22
CA SER A 51 -6.50 12.26 18.34
C SER A 51 -5.40 13.32 18.56
N SER A 52 -4.19 13.04 18.11
CA SER A 52 -3.05 13.96 18.10
C SER A 52 -3.12 15.06 17.03
N LEU A 53 -4.01 14.93 16.04
CA LEU A 53 -4.16 15.89 14.96
C LEU A 53 -5.26 16.90 15.28
N LYS A 54 -4.87 18.17 15.36
CA LYS A 54 -5.81 19.30 15.44
C LYS A 54 -6.55 19.42 14.12
N THR A 55 -7.68 18.72 13.99
CA THR A 55 -8.53 18.85 12.80
C THR A 55 -9.41 20.09 12.99
N PRO A 56 -9.38 21.07 12.08
CA PRO A 56 -10.14 22.31 12.23
C PRO A 56 -11.67 22.10 12.13
N THR A 57 -12.13 21.00 11.53
CA THR A 57 -13.55 20.72 11.32
C THR A 57 -13.85 19.22 11.44
N ALA A 58 -14.74 18.86 12.36
CA ALA A 58 -15.31 17.52 12.44
C ALA A 58 -16.54 17.41 11.51
N GLY A 59 -16.68 16.32 10.76
CA GLY A 59 -17.85 16.04 9.93
C GLY A 59 -17.63 16.20 8.41
N LYS A 60 -18.64 16.73 7.71
CA LYS A 60 -18.64 16.89 6.24
C LYS A 60 -17.66 17.99 5.81
N LEU A 61 -17.14 17.89 4.59
CA LEU A 61 -16.14 18.81 4.01
C LEU A 61 -14.80 18.87 4.75
N LYS A 62 -14.47 17.86 5.57
CA LYS A 62 -13.14 17.74 6.17
C LYS A 62 -12.05 17.59 5.09
N PRO A 63 -10.84 18.12 5.34
CA PRO A 63 -9.75 17.96 4.40
C PRO A 63 -9.40 16.48 4.20
N ARG A 64 -9.15 16.10 2.93
CA ARG A 64 -8.69 14.74 2.58
C ARG A 64 -7.23 14.52 2.93
N TYR A 65 -6.43 15.59 2.89
CA TYR A 65 -5.01 15.63 3.17
C TYR A 65 -4.73 16.62 4.29
N TYR A 66 -3.85 16.27 5.21
CA TYR A 66 -3.52 17.05 6.40
C TYR A 66 -2.08 17.52 6.27
N GLY A 67 -1.88 18.83 6.41
CA GLY A 67 -0.60 19.52 6.63
C GLY A 67 0.54 19.19 5.66
N PRO A 68 1.54 20.07 5.56
CA PRO A 68 2.86 19.63 5.16
C PRO A 68 3.56 19.05 6.40
N TYR A 69 3.93 17.78 6.35
CA TYR A 69 4.77 17.12 7.36
C TYR A 69 6.13 16.85 6.77
N ARG A 70 7.16 17.04 7.58
CA ARG A 70 8.53 16.71 7.21
C ARG A 70 8.86 15.29 7.63
N ILE A 71 9.36 14.48 6.72
CA ILE A 71 9.80 13.12 7.02
C ILE A 71 11.04 13.17 7.91
N ILE A 72 10.97 12.56 9.09
CA ILE A 72 12.10 12.48 10.05
C ILE A 72 12.87 11.16 9.95
N ALA A 73 12.21 10.10 9.50
CA ALA A 73 12.79 8.77 9.34
C ALA A 73 11.95 7.98 8.33
N VAL A 74 12.61 7.17 7.51
CA VAL A 74 11.99 6.19 6.61
C VAL A 74 12.21 4.82 7.22
N VAL A 75 11.14 4.16 7.65
CA VAL A 75 11.23 2.84 8.32
C VAL A 75 11.40 1.72 7.30
N ASN A 76 10.66 1.80 6.19
CA ASN A 76 10.70 0.85 5.08
C ASN A 76 10.57 1.61 3.76
N GLU A 77 11.19 1.10 2.71
CA GLU A 77 10.94 1.56 1.35
C GLU A 77 9.54 1.13 0.90
N VAL A 78 8.85 2.01 0.17
CA VAL A 78 7.57 1.68 -0.45
C VAL A 78 7.89 1.00 -1.79
N ALA A 79 7.72 -0.32 -1.82
CA ALA A 79 7.85 -1.16 -3.01
C ALA A 79 6.63 -1.04 -3.92
#